data_AF-A0A327X177-F1
#
_entry.id   AF-A0A327X177-F1
#
_cell.length_a   1.000
_cell.length_b   1.000
_cell.length_c   1.000
_cell.angle_alpha   90.00
_cell.angle_beta   90.00
_cell.angle_gamma   90.00
#
_symmetry.space_group_name_H-M   'P 1'
#
loop_
_entity.id
_entity.type
_entity.pdbx_description
1 polymer ?
#
loop_
_entity_poly.entity_id
_entity_poly.type
_entity_poly.pdbx_seq_one_letter_code
_entity_poly.pdbx_strand_id
1 'polypeptide(L)' 'MKEQLISPFKIQIPDERLAAIMAKVKAYDWTQLPDTGGWQSGVGIDDQKRLMDY' A
#
# COMPACT_ATOMS: atom_id res chain seq x y z
N MET A 1 0.54 24.15 -36.59
CA MET A 1 0.44 23.66 -35.19
C MET A 1 -0.28 22.32 -35.25
N LYS A 2 0.24 21.27 -34.60
CA LYS A 2 -0.49 19.99 -34.53
C LYS A 2 -1.43 20.03 -33.34
N GLU A 3 -2.71 19.77 -33.55
CA GLU A 3 -3.68 19.59 -32.46
C GLU A 3 -3.32 18.33 -31.67
N GLN A 4 -3.09 18.49 -30.37
CA GLN A 4 -2.91 17.36 -29.47
C GLN A 4 -4.32 16.87 -29.05
N LEU A 5 -4.72 15.71 -29.58
CA LEU A 5 -5.97 15.07 -29.20
C LEU A 5 -5.89 14.58 -27.74
N ILE A 6 -6.67 15.20 -26.85
CA ILE A 6 -6.82 14.77 -25.46
C ILE A 6 -7.76 13.56 -25.45
N SER A 7 -7.24 12.42 -25.02
CA SER A 7 -8.01 11.17 -24.89
C SER A 7 -8.32 10.88 -23.43
N PRO A 8 -9.57 10.46 -23.09
CA PRO A 8 -9.89 10.01 -21.74
C PRO A 8 -9.05 8.80 -21.33
N PHE A 9 -8.57 8.79 -20.09
CA PHE A 9 -7.84 7.66 -19.53
C PHE A 9 -8.68 6.99 -18.44
N LYS A 10 -8.77 5.65 -18.49
CA LYS A 10 -9.39 4.85 -17.45
C LYS A 10 -8.31 4.03 -16.74
N ILE A 11 -8.19 4.22 -15.43
CA ILE A 11 -7.36 3.35 -14.61
C ILE A 11 -8.02 1.96 -14.58
N GLN A 12 -7.30 0.97 -15.08
CA GLN A 12 -7.69 -0.43 -15.01
C GLN A 12 -6.58 -1.18 -14.28
N ILE A 13 -6.90 -1.69 -13.10
CA ILE A 13 -5.97 -2.50 -12.31
C ILE A 13 -6.38 -3.96 -12.49
N PRO A 14 -5.50 -4.83 -13.02
CA PRO A 14 -5.79 -6.26 -13.12
C PRO A 14 -5.96 -6.89 -11.74
N ASP A 15 -6.89 -7.83 -11.62
CA ASP A 15 -7.15 -8.56 -10.37
C ASP A 15 -5.89 -9.27 -9.85
N GLU A 16 -5.06 -9.80 -10.75
CA GLU A 16 -3.78 -10.43 -10.40
C GLU A 16 -2.86 -9.46 -9.63
N ARG A 17 -2.82 -8.18 -10.02
CA ARG A 17 -2.01 -7.17 -9.33
C ARG A 17 -2.53 -6.93 -7.92
N LEU A 18 -3.86 -6.89 -7.74
CA LEU A 18 -4.47 -6.76 -6.42
C LEU A 18 -4.19 -8.00 -5.57
N ALA A 19 -4.34 -9.19 -6.12
CA ALA A 19 -4.07 -10.45 -5.44
C ALA A 19 -2.61 -10.54 -4.97
N ALA A 20 -1.65 -10.13 -5.80
CA ALA A 20 -0.24 -10.10 -5.44
C ALA A 20 0.06 -9.12 -4.30
N ILE A 21 -0.59 -7.95 -4.27
CA ILE A 21 -0.46 -6.99 -3.17
C ILE A 21 -1.04 -7.59 -1.88
N MET A 22 -2.23 -8.16 -1.93
CA MET A 22 -2.87 -8.77 -0.76
C MET A 22 -2.06 -9.94 -0.20
N ALA A 23 -1.44 -10.75 -1.06
CA ALA A 23 -0.55 -11.82 -0.63
C ALA A 23 0.67 -11.27 0.13
N LYS A 24 1.27 -10.16 -0.34
CA LYS A 24 2.41 -9.52 0.32
C LYS A 24 2.03 -8.91 1.68
N VAL A 25 0.89 -8.23 1.76
CA VAL A 25 0.39 -7.68 3.03
C VAL A 25 0.19 -8.78 4.06
N LYS A 26 -0.47 -9.89 3.68
CA LYS A 26 -0.70 -11.05 4.55
C LYS A 26 0.57 -11.76 4.99
N ALA A 27 1.59 -11.79 4.14
CA ALA A 27 2.85 -12.48 4.41
C ALA A 27 3.89 -11.60 5.14
N TYR A 28 3.55 -10.35 5.47
CA TYR A 28 4.49 -9.44 6.11
C TYR A 28 4.86 -9.90 7.53
N ASP A 29 6.16 -10.03 7.81
CA ASP A 29 6.69 -10.41 9.11
C ASP A 29 6.83 -9.18 10.02
N TRP A 30 5.83 -8.97 10.88
CA TRP A 30 5.80 -7.87 11.82
C TRP A 30 6.90 -7.91 12.88
N THR A 31 7.57 -9.05 13.10
CA THR A 31 8.65 -9.16 14.10
C THR A 31 9.91 -8.40 13.67
N GLN A 32 9.99 -8.02 12.40
CA GLN A 32 11.09 -7.26 11.83
C GLN A 32 11.01 -5.76 12.16
N LEU A 33 9.85 -5.29 12.63
CA LEU A 33 9.67 -3.90 13.05
C LEU A 33 9.85 -3.80 14.57
N PRO A 34 10.86 -3.05 15.05
CA PRO A 34 10.99 -2.79 16.48
C PRO A 34 9.87 -1.88 16.96
N ASP A 35 9.34 -2.14 18.15
CA ASP A 35 8.50 -1.17 18.84
C ASP A 35 9.39 -0.07 19.43
N THR A 36 9.32 1.12 18.85
CA THR A 36 10.09 2.30 19.25
C THR A 36 9.27 3.28 20.10
N GLY A 37 8.09 2.88 20.58
CA GLY A 37 7.23 3.73 21.41
C GLY A 37 6.43 4.75 20.60
N GLY A 38 5.31 4.28 20.01
CA GLY A 38 4.37 5.15 19.30
C GLY A 38 4.99 5.80 18.06
N TRP A 39 4.77 7.11 17.88
CA TRP A 39 5.14 7.84 16.65
C TRP A 39 6.54 8.48 16.66
N GLN A 40 7.38 8.13 17.64
CA GLN A 40 8.64 8.82 17.89
C GLN A 40 9.69 8.59 16.79
N SER A 41 9.55 7.55 15.97
CA SER A 41 10.52 7.19 14.92
C SER A 41 9.84 6.79 13.60
N GLY A 42 8.68 7.38 13.33
CA GLY A 42 7.77 6.97 12.25
C GLY A 42 6.47 6.42 12.80
N VAL A 43 5.60 5.89 11.95
CA VAL A 43 4.29 5.36 12.38
C VAL A 43 4.51 4.19 13.34
N GLY A 44 3.83 4.21 14.49
CA GLY A 44 3.91 3.12 15.47
C GLY A 44 3.41 1.79 14.91
N ILE A 45 4.00 0.68 15.36
CA ILE A 45 3.68 -0.66 14.87
C ILE A 45 2.20 -1.02 15.04
N ASP A 46 1.58 -0.59 16.13
CA ASP A 46 0.16 -0.85 16.40
C ASP A 46 -0.77 -0.11 15.42
N ASP A 47 -0.43 1.13 15.07
CA ASP A 47 -1.18 1.89 14.08
C ASP A 47 -1.00 1.34 12.66
N GLN A 48 0.20 0.87 12.32
CA GLN A 48 0.44 0.20 11.04
C GLN A 48 -0.38 -1.09 10.94
N LYS A 49 -0.39 -1.92 11.99
CA LYS A 49 -1.21 -3.15 12.01
C LYS A 49 -2.71 -2.83 11.88
N ARG A 50 -3.19 -1.85 12.64
CA ARG A 50 -4.59 -1.38 12.55
C ARG A 50 -4.96 -0.92 11.13
N LEU A 51 -4.04 -0.28 10.40
CA LEU A 51 -4.26 0.12 9.01
C LEU A 51 -4.30 -1.06 8.04
N MET A 52 -3.53 -2.12 8.29
CA MET A 52 -3.47 -3.30 7.42
C MET A 52 -4.60 -4.30 7.68
N ASP A 53 -5.28 -4.22 8.82
CA ASP A 53 -6.44 -5.04 9.18
C ASP A 53 -7.76 -4.59 8.52
N TYR A 54 -7.80 -3.38 7.96
CA TYR A 54 -8.94 -2.83 7.20
C TYR A 54 -8.78 -3.03 5.69
#